data_AF-A0A971P383-F1
#
_entry.id   AF-A0A971P383-F1
#
_cell.length_a   1.000
_cell.length_b   1.000
_cell.length_c   1.000
_cell.angle_alpha   90.00
_cell.angle_beta   90.00
_cell.angle_gamma   90.00
#
_symmetry.space_group_name_H-M   'P 1'
#
loop_
_entity.id
_entity.type
_entity.pdbx_description
1 polymer ?
#
loop_
_entity_poly.entity_id
_entity_poly.type
_entity_poly.pdbx_seq_one_letter_code
_entity_poly.pdbx_strand_id
1 'polypeptide(L)'
;MRILAIDHGDKRTGLAISDAAGTLASPHSVIETQNETFLIDCIAGIVEKEAIEAIVVGLPLNMDGSEGPRAKRVRAFAGTLSAMISVPIDFYDERLSSFSADALFRDAGLTRKDKKKCMDAVAASVFLQGFLDSQNVTSDHSANPRLVRDGDTHSLAKRAVMEFTRAAQAAVSERGAFFAAVSGGRTPRLFFERLARPADAADIPWDKTHLFWADERCVPPESPDSNYRLAVDTFLDAVPIPPQQVYRVHGEYDDCRRAADAYEATLKMAFDVQEGQVPCFDLIVLGLGEDGHIASLLPGDPGVSIADQLTWPVFHKTRLNRVTLTAPVLQHARTLLVMVSGLDKAQIVQTLFSSPPDVQRFPAYVLWPVIDKVLWLIDDQAASLL
;
A
#
# COMPACT_ATOMS: atom_id res chain seq x y z
N MET A 1 7.18 -16.84 -18.88
CA MET A 1 8.48 -16.15 -19.03
C MET A 1 9.37 -16.56 -17.87
N ARG A 2 10.51 -17.20 -18.11
CA ARG A 2 11.45 -17.57 -17.04
C ARG A 2 12.43 -16.43 -16.74
N ILE A 3 12.51 -16.03 -15.47
CA ILE A 3 13.36 -14.92 -15.03
C ILE A 3 14.44 -15.44 -14.09
N LEU A 4 15.69 -14.98 -14.28
CA LEU A 4 16.81 -15.25 -13.38
C LEU A 4 17.10 -14.02 -12.52
N ALA A 5 17.08 -14.18 -11.21
CA ALA A 5 17.52 -13.18 -10.25
C ALA A 5 18.99 -13.35 -9.86
N ILE A 6 19.70 -12.23 -9.72
CA ILE A 6 21.11 -12.18 -9.35
C ILE A 6 21.32 -11.25 -8.13
N ASP A 7 21.62 -11.84 -6.97
CA ASP A 7 22.16 -11.12 -5.80
C ASP A 7 23.68 -11.09 -5.92
N HIS A 8 24.21 -9.98 -6.44
CA HIS A 8 25.64 -9.82 -6.69
C HIS A 8 26.39 -9.42 -5.40
N GLY A 9 27.03 -10.42 -4.77
CA GLY A 9 27.90 -10.25 -3.61
C GLY A 9 29.40 -10.28 -3.93
N ASP A 10 30.22 -9.73 -3.02
CA ASP A 10 31.68 -9.58 -3.23
C ASP A 10 32.45 -10.92 -3.30
N LYS A 11 31.92 -12.00 -2.73
CA LYS A 11 32.55 -13.33 -2.72
C LYS A 11 31.65 -14.44 -3.26
N ARG A 12 30.35 -14.25 -3.16
CA ARG A 12 29.32 -15.23 -3.51
C ARG A 12 28.19 -14.49 -4.18
N THR A 13 27.68 -15.07 -5.24
CA THR A 13 26.54 -14.55 -5.99
C THR A 13 25.39 -15.53 -5.84
N GLY A 14 24.28 -15.06 -5.27
CA GLY A 14 23.06 -15.84 -5.11
C GLY A 14 22.22 -15.78 -6.38
N LEU A 15 21.71 -16.92 -6.83
CA LEU A 15 20.85 -17.02 -8.00
C LEU A 15 19.51 -17.67 -7.64
N ALA A 16 18.43 -17.12 -8.18
CA ALA A 16 17.08 -17.68 -8.09
C ALA A 16 16.38 -17.63 -9.45
N ILE A 17 15.43 -18.53 -9.70
CA ILE A 17 14.68 -18.59 -10.95
C ILE A 17 13.19 -18.57 -10.69
N SER A 18 12.43 -17.98 -11.61
CA SER A 18 10.97 -18.08 -11.63
C SER A 18 10.53 -19.40 -12.27
N ASP A 19 9.32 -19.84 -11.94
CA ASP A 19 8.63 -20.81 -12.75
C ASP A 19 8.25 -20.25 -14.14
N ALA A 20 7.84 -21.12 -15.06
CA ALA A 20 7.49 -20.71 -16.42
C ALA A 20 6.26 -19.78 -16.47
N ALA A 21 5.40 -19.85 -15.45
CA ALA A 21 4.24 -18.99 -15.30
C ALA A 21 4.59 -17.58 -14.79
N GLY A 22 5.80 -17.35 -14.25
CA GLY A 22 6.20 -16.07 -13.67
C GLY A 22 5.49 -15.76 -12.35
N THR A 23 5.08 -16.79 -11.61
CA THR A 23 4.30 -16.68 -10.38
C THR A 23 5.14 -16.94 -9.15
N LEU A 24 6.04 -17.93 -9.20
CA LEU A 24 6.81 -18.37 -8.03
C LEU A 24 8.31 -18.26 -8.29
N ALA A 25 9.02 -17.63 -7.36
CA ALA A 25 10.47 -17.60 -7.30
C ALA A 25 11.00 -18.78 -6.46
N SER A 26 12.08 -19.39 -6.92
CA SER A 26 12.75 -20.48 -6.21
C SER A 26 14.27 -20.30 -6.22
N PRO A 27 14.97 -20.61 -5.12
CA PRO A 27 16.43 -20.60 -5.09
C PRO A 27 17.00 -21.58 -6.14
N HIS A 28 17.99 -21.14 -6.92
CA HIS A 28 18.62 -21.98 -7.94
C HIS A 28 20.02 -22.46 -7.49
N SER A 29 20.94 -21.53 -7.25
CA SER A 29 22.34 -21.87 -6.93
C SER A 29 23.08 -20.70 -6.29
N VAL A 30 24.24 -20.98 -5.69
CA VAL A 30 25.19 -19.94 -5.26
C VAL A 30 26.51 -20.18 -5.99
N ILE A 31 27.03 -19.15 -6.66
CA ILE A 31 28.32 -19.19 -7.34
C ILE A 31 29.36 -18.53 -6.44
N GLU A 32 30.46 -19.23 -6.13
CA GLU A 32 31.62 -18.61 -5.48
C GLU A 32 32.41 -17.83 -6.53
N THR A 33 32.45 -16.51 -6.40
CA THR A 33 33.03 -15.62 -7.39
C THR A 33 34.56 -15.73 -7.34
N GLN A 34 35.17 -16.26 -8.40
CA GLN A 34 36.63 -16.27 -8.57
C GLN A 34 37.11 -14.97 -9.24
N ASN A 35 36.47 -14.63 -10.36
CA ASN A 35 36.64 -13.39 -11.11
C ASN A 35 35.34 -13.11 -11.89
N GLU A 36 35.24 -11.90 -12.45
CA GLU A 36 34.02 -11.44 -13.14
C GLU A 36 33.72 -12.25 -14.41
N THR A 37 34.73 -12.59 -15.20
CA THR A 37 34.58 -13.41 -16.42
C THR A 37 34.02 -14.80 -16.11
N PHE A 38 34.54 -15.47 -15.09
CA PHE A 38 34.05 -16.77 -14.63
C PHE A 38 32.58 -16.71 -14.19
N LEU A 39 32.21 -15.64 -13.47
CA LEU A 39 30.83 -15.45 -13.03
C LEU A 39 29.89 -15.26 -14.23
N ILE A 40 30.29 -14.44 -15.21
CA ILE A 40 29.53 -14.22 -16.45
C ILE A 40 29.37 -15.51 -17.24
N ASP A 41 30.43 -16.29 -17.43
CA ASP A 41 30.37 -17.58 -18.15
C ASP A 41 29.41 -18.56 -17.48
N CYS A 42 29.43 -18.62 -16.14
CA CYS A 42 28.51 -19.46 -15.38
C CYS A 42 27.05 -19.00 -15.53
N ILE A 43 26.79 -17.68 -15.51
CA ILE A 43 25.45 -17.11 -15.71
C ILE A 43 24.97 -17.37 -17.14
N ALA A 44 25.80 -17.18 -18.15
CA ALA A 44 25.47 -17.46 -19.55
C ALA A 44 25.06 -18.93 -19.75
N GLY A 45 25.80 -19.87 -19.14
CA GLY A 45 25.43 -21.29 -19.17
C GLY A 45 24.08 -21.59 -18.50
N ILE A 46 23.72 -20.88 -17.42
CA ILE A 46 22.41 -21.01 -16.77
C ILE A 46 21.31 -20.42 -17.65
N VAL A 47 21.55 -19.27 -18.28
CA VAL A 47 20.60 -18.62 -19.19
C VAL A 47 20.21 -19.56 -20.34
N GLU A 48 21.19 -20.22 -20.94
CA GLU A 48 20.95 -21.19 -22.01
C GLU A 48 20.26 -22.46 -21.49
N LYS A 49 20.77 -23.06 -20.41
CA LYS A 49 20.28 -24.35 -19.90
C LYS A 49 18.85 -24.26 -19.38
N GLU A 50 18.52 -23.21 -18.65
CA GLU A 50 17.21 -23.03 -18.01
C GLU A 50 16.22 -22.27 -18.89
N ALA A 51 16.64 -21.88 -20.11
CA ALA A 51 15.87 -21.08 -21.07
C ALA A 51 15.34 -19.78 -20.44
N ILE A 52 16.25 -19.01 -19.84
CA ILE A 52 15.94 -17.72 -19.20
C ILE A 52 15.62 -16.70 -20.29
N GLU A 53 14.56 -15.93 -20.08
CA GLU A 53 14.05 -14.93 -21.02
C GLU A 53 14.33 -13.50 -20.54
N ALA A 54 14.55 -13.29 -19.24
CA ALA A 54 14.91 -12.01 -18.64
C ALA A 54 15.74 -12.19 -17.36
N ILE A 55 16.51 -11.17 -16.99
CA ILE A 55 17.33 -11.16 -15.77
C ILE A 55 16.95 -9.97 -14.89
N VAL A 56 16.89 -10.19 -13.59
CA VAL A 56 16.71 -9.14 -12.58
C VAL A 56 17.92 -9.12 -11.65
N VAL A 57 18.60 -7.99 -11.58
CA VAL A 57 19.74 -7.80 -10.68
C VAL A 57 19.31 -6.96 -9.49
N GLY A 58 19.54 -7.47 -8.29
CA GLY A 58 19.18 -6.73 -7.11
C GLY A 58 20.13 -5.56 -6.83
N LEU A 59 19.56 -4.41 -6.48
CA LEU A 59 20.26 -3.16 -6.21
C LEU A 59 20.29 -2.88 -4.70
N PRO A 60 21.47 -2.88 -4.07
CA PRO A 60 21.62 -2.53 -2.66
C PRO A 60 21.63 -1.02 -2.49
N LEU A 61 20.46 -0.39 -2.59
CA LEU A 61 20.28 1.04 -2.33
C LEU A 61 20.44 1.35 -0.83
N ASN A 62 20.85 2.57 -0.51
CA ASN A 62 20.85 3.07 0.86
C ASN A 62 19.41 3.30 1.35
N MET A 63 19.18 3.33 2.66
CA MET A 63 17.83 3.52 3.22
C MET A 63 17.12 4.80 2.74
N ASP A 64 17.87 5.84 2.35
CA ASP A 64 17.37 7.08 1.77
C ASP A 64 17.12 7.02 0.24
N GLY A 65 17.30 5.85 -0.39
CA GLY A 65 17.16 5.62 -1.82
C GLY A 65 18.39 5.98 -2.65
N SER A 66 19.47 6.48 -2.04
CA SER A 66 20.70 6.85 -2.77
C SER A 66 21.56 5.63 -3.14
N GLU A 67 22.33 5.74 -4.22
CA GLU A 67 23.25 4.70 -4.66
C GLU A 67 24.62 4.81 -3.96
N GLY A 68 24.94 3.83 -3.10
CA GLY A 68 26.26 3.68 -2.51
C GLY A 68 27.30 3.07 -3.48
N PRO A 69 28.57 2.93 -3.06
CA PRO A 69 29.62 2.27 -3.84
C PRO A 69 29.26 0.84 -4.28
N ARG A 70 28.46 0.12 -3.48
CA ARG A 70 28.02 -1.24 -3.79
C ARG A 70 27.06 -1.26 -4.98
N ALA A 71 26.06 -0.38 -5.02
CA ALA A 71 25.13 -0.25 -6.15
C ALA A 71 25.87 0.08 -7.47
N LYS A 72 26.88 0.95 -7.42
CA LYS A 72 27.72 1.27 -8.59
C LYS A 72 28.46 0.05 -9.14
N ARG A 73 29.00 -0.81 -8.26
CA ARG A 73 29.66 -2.06 -8.67
C ARG A 73 28.68 -3.03 -9.31
N VAL A 74 27.49 -3.18 -8.73
CA VAL A 74 26.43 -4.02 -9.30
C VAL A 74 26.01 -3.53 -10.69
N ARG A 75 25.85 -2.21 -10.88
CA ARG A 75 25.56 -1.64 -12.21
C ARG A 75 26.69 -1.87 -13.21
N ALA A 76 27.94 -1.71 -12.80
CA ALA A 76 29.09 -1.97 -13.67
C ALA A 76 29.11 -3.44 -14.13
N PHE A 77 28.93 -4.37 -13.19
CA PHE A 77 28.81 -5.80 -13.48
C PHE A 77 27.65 -6.11 -14.43
N ALA A 78 26.46 -5.58 -14.18
CA ALA A 78 25.31 -5.75 -15.05
C ALA A 78 25.55 -5.18 -16.46
N GLY A 79 26.32 -4.09 -16.57
CA GLY A 79 26.79 -3.54 -17.83
C GLY A 79 27.68 -4.52 -18.60
N THR A 80 28.71 -5.10 -17.94
CA THR A 80 29.57 -6.13 -18.55
C THR A 80 28.76 -7.36 -18.96
N LEU A 81 27.84 -7.81 -18.11
CA LEU A 81 26.98 -8.96 -18.36
C LEU A 81 26.09 -8.70 -19.59
N SER A 82 25.45 -7.52 -19.69
CA SER A 82 24.58 -7.15 -20.82
C SER A 82 25.27 -7.19 -22.18
N ALA A 83 26.60 -7.04 -22.22
CA ALA A 83 27.37 -7.12 -23.46
C ALA A 83 27.61 -8.57 -23.93
N MET A 84 27.45 -9.55 -23.04
CA MET A 84 27.77 -10.96 -23.27
C MET A 84 26.53 -11.85 -23.40
N ILE A 85 25.36 -11.38 -22.96
CA ILE A 85 24.09 -12.12 -23.03
C ILE A 85 23.01 -11.29 -23.74
N SER A 86 22.10 -11.96 -24.45
CA SER A 86 21.09 -11.32 -25.29
C SER A 86 19.76 -11.04 -24.58
N VAL A 87 19.60 -11.48 -23.33
CA VAL A 87 18.36 -11.29 -22.56
C VAL A 87 18.36 -9.94 -21.85
N PRO A 88 17.20 -9.27 -21.73
CA PRO A 88 17.09 -8.00 -21.02
C PRO A 88 17.48 -8.16 -19.54
N ILE A 89 18.11 -7.11 -19.00
CA ILE A 89 18.51 -7.02 -17.59
C ILE A 89 17.80 -5.82 -16.95
N ASP A 90 16.96 -6.10 -15.97
CA ASP A 90 16.30 -5.12 -15.12
C ASP A 90 16.95 -5.07 -13.74
N PHE A 91 16.62 -4.03 -12.98
CA PHE A 91 17.11 -3.84 -11.62
C PHE A 91 15.96 -3.79 -10.61
N TYR A 92 16.15 -4.38 -9.43
CA TYR A 92 15.14 -4.39 -8.38
C TYR A 92 15.73 -4.01 -7.02
N ASP A 93 15.03 -3.22 -6.22
CA ASP A 93 15.52 -2.70 -4.95
C ASP A 93 15.53 -3.77 -3.84
N GLU A 94 16.71 -4.04 -3.26
CA GLU A 94 16.93 -5.09 -2.26
C GLU A 94 16.78 -4.62 -0.80
N ARG A 95 16.44 -3.35 -0.52
CA ARG A 95 16.52 -2.76 0.84
C ARG A 95 15.80 -3.52 1.97
N LEU A 96 14.79 -4.34 1.65
CA LEU A 96 13.99 -5.08 2.63
C LEU A 96 14.05 -6.61 2.48
N SER A 97 14.85 -7.14 1.55
CA SER A 97 14.93 -8.60 1.31
C SER A 97 15.58 -9.38 2.46
N SER A 98 16.51 -8.75 3.18
CA SER A 98 17.23 -9.38 4.30
C SER A 98 16.35 -9.70 5.51
N PHE A 99 15.32 -8.88 5.79
CA PHE A 99 14.42 -9.10 6.93
C PHE A 99 13.41 -10.23 6.66
N SER A 100 12.93 -10.34 5.42
CA SER A 100 12.02 -11.42 4.98
C SER A 100 12.73 -12.77 4.84
N ALA A 101 14.02 -12.77 4.45
CA ALA A 101 14.83 -13.99 4.39
C ALA A 101 15.05 -14.63 5.78
N ASP A 102 15.24 -13.83 6.83
CA ASP A 102 15.41 -14.34 8.20
C ASP A 102 14.14 -15.02 8.76
N ALA A 103 12.95 -14.65 8.28
CA ALA A 103 11.69 -15.27 8.66
C ALA A 103 11.52 -16.69 8.08
N LEU A 104 11.96 -16.92 6.84
CA LEU A 104 11.87 -18.21 6.14
C LEU A 104 12.67 -19.34 6.82
N PHE A 105 13.68 -19.01 7.63
CA PHE A 105 14.58 -19.99 8.27
C PHE A 105 14.25 -20.31 9.73
N ARG A 106 13.15 -19.78 10.29
CA ARG A 106 12.77 -20.07 11.69
C ARG A 106 12.28 -21.51 11.87
N ASP A 107 11.66 -22.10 10.85
CA ASP A 107 11.09 -23.46 10.92
C ASP A 107 11.90 -24.56 10.19
N ALA A 108 12.96 -24.20 9.46
CA ALA A 108 13.58 -25.12 8.48
C ALA A 108 14.56 -26.19 9.06
N GLY A 109 14.79 -26.28 10.38
CA GLY A 109 15.64 -27.33 10.97
C GLY A 109 17.12 -27.38 10.50
N LEU A 110 17.61 -26.36 9.79
CA LEU A 110 18.96 -26.32 9.20
C LEU A 110 20.06 -25.91 10.18
N THR A 111 21.27 -26.46 10.02
CA THR A 111 22.45 -26.07 10.82
C THR A 111 22.95 -24.66 10.46
N ARG A 112 23.66 -23.97 11.37
CA ARG A 112 24.21 -22.61 11.12
C ARG A 112 25.09 -22.52 9.87
N LYS A 113 25.78 -23.61 9.50
CA LYS A 113 26.64 -23.67 8.31
C LYS A 113 25.81 -23.79 7.03
N ASP A 114 24.75 -24.58 7.07
CA ASP A 114 23.83 -24.78 5.94
C ASP A 114 22.96 -23.54 5.70
N LYS A 115 22.52 -22.88 6.78
CA LYS A 115 21.86 -21.56 6.72
C LYS A 115 22.72 -20.53 5.98
N LYS A 116 24.01 -20.43 6.31
CA LYS A 116 24.94 -19.45 5.68
C LYS A 116 25.27 -19.77 4.21
N LYS A 117 25.12 -21.03 3.77
CA LYS A 117 25.34 -21.45 2.38
C LYS A 117 24.10 -21.23 1.51
N CYS A 118 22.91 -21.40 2.08
CA CYS A 118 21.63 -21.22 1.39
C CYS A 118 21.15 -19.75 1.36
N MET A 119 21.64 -18.92 2.29
CA MET A 119 21.16 -17.55 2.50
C MET A 119 21.20 -16.67 1.24
N ASP A 120 22.26 -16.76 0.44
CA ASP A 120 22.43 -15.87 -0.72
C ASP A 120 21.45 -16.22 -1.86
N ALA A 121 21.23 -17.52 -2.14
CA ALA A 121 20.21 -17.94 -3.12
C ALA A 121 18.78 -17.71 -2.61
N VAL A 122 18.56 -17.79 -1.29
CA VAL A 122 17.26 -17.46 -0.69
C VAL A 122 17.00 -15.95 -0.76
N ALA A 123 18.00 -15.10 -0.47
CA ALA A 123 17.88 -13.66 -0.66
C ALA A 123 17.52 -13.32 -2.12
N ALA A 124 18.16 -13.98 -3.09
CA ALA A 124 17.82 -13.87 -4.49
C ALA A 124 16.36 -14.27 -4.79
N SER A 125 15.86 -15.35 -4.18
CA SER A 125 14.47 -15.78 -4.36
C SER A 125 13.45 -14.83 -3.74
N VAL A 126 13.78 -14.21 -2.60
CA VAL A 126 12.89 -13.28 -1.89
C VAL A 126 12.68 -12.01 -2.71
N PHE A 127 13.76 -11.41 -3.24
CA PHE A 127 13.58 -10.22 -4.05
C PHE A 127 13.00 -10.56 -5.43
N LEU A 128 13.32 -11.73 -6.00
CA LEU A 128 12.69 -12.17 -7.24
C LEU A 128 11.18 -12.34 -7.05
N GLN A 129 10.74 -12.90 -5.92
CA GLN A 129 9.31 -12.98 -5.60
C GLN A 129 8.70 -11.58 -5.54
N GLY A 130 9.34 -10.63 -4.84
CA GLY A 130 8.89 -9.23 -4.82
C GLY A 130 8.81 -8.59 -6.21
N PHE A 131 9.78 -8.87 -7.09
CA PHE A 131 9.74 -8.42 -8.48
C PHE A 131 8.58 -9.04 -9.26
N LEU A 132 8.39 -10.37 -9.17
CA LEU A 132 7.29 -11.07 -9.84
C LEU A 132 5.93 -10.59 -9.35
N ASP A 133 5.78 -10.38 -8.03
CA ASP A 133 4.59 -9.82 -7.43
C ASP A 133 4.32 -8.40 -7.98
N SER A 134 5.36 -7.57 -8.12
CA SER A 134 5.23 -6.24 -8.73
C SER A 134 4.82 -6.29 -10.21
N GLN A 135 5.25 -7.33 -10.95
CA GLN A 135 4.91 -7.51 -12.38
C GLN A 135 3.54 -8.17 -12.59
N ASN A 136 3.09 -9.01 -11.66
CA ASN A 136 1.72 -9.52 -11.64
C ASN A 136 0.72 -8.41 -11.26
N VAL A 137 1.16 -7.41 -10.48
CA VAL A 137 0.40 -6.16 -10.30
C VAL A 137 0.36 -5.36 -11.62
N THR A 138 1.44 -5.27 -12.40
CA THR A 138 1.44 -4.51 -13.67
C THR A 138 0.66 -5.17 -14.81
N SER A 139 0.58 -6.51 -14.85
CA SER A 139 -0.08 -7.25 -15.94
C SER A 139 -1.61 -7.38 -15.80
N ASP A 140 -2.17 -7.07 -14.62
CA ASP A 140 -3.63 -7.05 -14.38
C ASP A 140 -4.25 -5.63 -14.48
N HIS A 141 -3.46 -4.61 -14.83
CA HIS A 141 -3.93 -3.22 -15.02
C HIS A 141 -4.66 -2.99 -16.35
N SER A 142 -5.63 -3.85 -16.69
CA SER A 142 -6.57 -3.54 -17.79
C SER A 142 -7.62 -2.50 -17.40
N ALA A 143 -7.74 -2.18 -16.10
CA ALA A 143 -8.66 -1.17 -15.58
C ALA A 143 -7.98 0.20 -15.52
N ASN A 144 -8.46 1.15 -16.33
CA ASN A 144 -8.09 2.55 -16.21
C ASN A 144 -8.61 3.11 -14.87
N PRO A 145 -7.80 3.90 -14.13
CA PRO A 145 -8.26 4.55 -12.92
C PRO A 145 -9.46 5.46 -13.22
N ARG A 146 -10.52 5.34 -12.42
CA ARG A 146 -11.70 6.20 -12.55
C ARG A 146 -11.38 7.56 -11.94
N LEU A 147 -10.95 8.49 -12.78
CA LEU A 147 -10.61 9.85 -12.40
C LEU A 147 -11.69 10.83 -12.87
N VAL A 148 -12.27 11.56 -11.93
CA VAL A 148 -13.26 12.62 -12.21
C VAL A 148 -12.67 13.95 -11.75
N ARG A 149 -12.61 14.90 -12.69
CA ARG A 149 -12.22 16.29 -12.41
C ARG A 149 -13.46 17.09 -12.04
N ASP A 150 -13.45 17.77 -10.89
CA ASP A 150 -14.52 18.65 -10.44
C ASP A 150 -13.96 20.01 -10.06
N GLY A 151 -13.98 20.96 -11.01
CA GLY A 151 -13.82 22.40 -10.84
C GLY A 151 -13.02 22.84 -9.61
N ASP A 152 -13.76 23.11 -8.52
CA ASP A 152 -13.22 23.55 -7.24
C ASP A 152 -13.55 22.60 -6.07
N THR A 153 -12.93 22.85 -4.92
CA THR A 153 -13.14 22.05 -3.70
C THR A 153 -14.61 21.96 -3.26
N HIS A 154 -15.45 22.97 -3.54
CA HIS A 154 -16.86 22.96 -3.17
C HIS A 154 -17.68 22.02 -4.06
N SER A 155 -17.38 22.01 -5.34
CA SER A 155 -17.97 21.12 -6.35
C SER A 155 -17.55 19.68 -6.09
N LEU A 156 -16.26 19.47 -5.78
CA LEU A 156 -15.70 18.19 -5.36
C LEU A 156 -16.40 17.65 -4.10
N ALA A 157 -16.55 18.48 -3.06
CA ALA A 157 -17.26 18.10 -1.84
C ALA A 157 -18.73 17.74 -2.11
N LYS A 158 -19.40 18.47 -3.01
CA LYS A 158 -20.78 18.15 -3.41
C LYS A 158 -20.87 16.78 -4.07
N ARG A 159 -19.96 16.47 -5.01
CA ARG A 159 -19.93 15.15 -5.64
C ARG A 159 -19.63 14.06 -4.64
N ALA A 160 -18.72 14.28 -3.69
CA ALA A 160 -18.44 13.30 -2.64
C ALA A 160 -19.70 12.95 -1.83
N VAL A 161 -20.56 13.92 -1.51
CA VAL A 161 -21.87 13.63 -0.87
C VAL A 161 -22.79 12.82 -1.79
N MET A 162 -22.83 13.12 -3.09
CA MET A 162 -23.62 12.34 -4.05
C MET A 162 -23.16 10.89 -4.13
N GLU A 163 -21.85 10.65 -4.18
CA GLU A 163 -21.28 9.29 -4.21
C GLU A 163 -21.51 8.55 -2.89
N PHE A 164 -21.37 9.23 -1.74
CA PHE A 164 -21.69 8.67 -0.43
C PHE A 164 -23.16 8.27 -0.34
N THR A 165 -24.07 9.14 -0.78
CA THR A 165 -25.52 8.88 -0.80
C THR A 165 -25.86 7.70 -1.70
N ARG A 166 -25.29 7.65 -2.91
CA ARG A 166 -25.47 6.55 -3.85
C ARG A 166 -24.99 5.22 -3.27
N ALA A 167 -23.80 5.20 -2.67
CA ALA A 167 -23.24 4.00 -2.03
C ALA A 167 -24.11 3.54 -0.86
N ALA A 168 -24.61 4.47 -0.04
CA ALA A 168 -25.48 4.17 1.08
C ALA A 168 -26.81 3.55 0.63
N GLN A 169 -27.48 4.15 -0.36
CA GLN A 169 -28.74 3.63 -0.90
C GLN A 169 -28.57 2.24 -1.52
N ALA A 170 -27.52 2.04 -2.31
CA ALA A 170 -27.22 0.74 -2.91
C ALA A 170 -26.95 -0.33 -1.85
N ALA A 171 -26.11 -0.02 -0.86
CA ALA A 171 -25.78 -0.94 0.21
C ALA A 171 -27.00 -1.33 1.06
N VAL A 172 -27.82 -0.35 1.45
CA VAL A 172 -29.05 -0.64 2.20
C VAL A 172 -30.05 -1.43 1.37
N SER A 173 -30.21 -1.12 0.08
CA SER A 173 -31.11 -1.87 -0.79
C SER A 173 -30.66 -3.33 -1.00
N GLU A 174 -29.36 -3.59 -1.04
CA GLU A 174 -28.81 -4.92 -1.36
C GLU A 174 -28.52 -5.76 -0.11
N ARG A 175 -28.12 -5.13 0.99
CA ARG A 175 -27.57 -5.78 2.20
C ARG A 175 -28.23 -5.34 3.50
N GLY A 176 -29.13 -4.35 3.46
CA GLY A 176 -29.87 -3.87 4.63
C GLY A 176 -29.11 -2.93 5.57
N ALA A 177 -27.82 -2.69 5.33
CA ALA A 177 -26.98 -1.78 6.08
C ALA A 177 -25.89 -1.19 5.19
N PHE A 178 -25.35 -0.03 5.56
CA PHE A 178 -24.25 0.65 4.88
C PHE A 178 -23.08 0.84 5.83
N PHE A 179 -21.95 0.21 5.53
CA PHE A 179 -20.72 0.31 6.33
C PHE A 179 -19.72 1.23 5.64
N ALA A 180 -19.46 2.39 6.24
CA ALA A 180 -18.59 3.41 5.68
C ALA A 180 -17.45 3.78 6.63
N ALA A 181 -16.25 4.01 6.08
CA ALA A 181 -15.13 4.59 6.82
C ALA A 181 -14.73 5.95 6.23
N VAL A 182 -14.35 6.90 7.07
CA VAL A 182 -13.91 8.25 6.64
C VAL A 182 -12.54 8.61 7.20
N SER A 183 -11.77 9.38 6.42
CA SER A 183 -10.54 10.02 6.84
C SER A 183 -10.79 11.48 7.24
N GLY A 184 -9.95 12.02 8.12
CA GLY A 184 -9.94 13.47 8.39
C GLY A 184 -9.13 14.27 7.39
N GLY A 185 -9.01 15.58 7.63
CA GLY A 185 -8.18 16.51 6.85
C GLY A 185 -8.94 17.70 6.27
N ARG A 186 -8.22 18.58 5.57
CA ARG A 186 -8.80 19.81 4.98
C ARG A 186 -9.84 19.50 3.90
N THR A 187 -9.54 18.56 3.01
CA THR A 187 -10.45 18.21 1.90
C THR A 187 -11.72 17.50 2.40
N PRO A 188 -11.64 16.47 3.29
CA PRO A 188 -12.84 15.86 3.87
C PRO A 188 -13.69 16.80 4.73
N ARG A 189 -13.11 17.84 5.35
CA ARG A 189 -13.87 18.82 6.15
C ARG A 189 -15.02 19.46 5.36
N LEU A 190 -14.78 19.90 4.12
CA LEU A 190 -15.84 20.50 3.30
C LEU A 190 -16.91 19.47 2.91
N PHE A 191 -16.53 18.21 2.70
CA PHE A 191 -17.50 17.12 2.51
C PHE A 191 -18.36 16.92 3.76
N PHE A 192 -17.77 16.92 4.95
CA PHE A 192 -18.52 16.83 6.21
C PHE A 192 -19.46 18.04 6.40
N GLU A 193 -18.98 19.27 6.20
CA GLU A 193 -19.82 20.48 6.29
C GLU A 193 -21.01 20.46 5.31
N ARG A 194 -20.91 19.71 4.20
CA ARG A 194 -22.04 19.47 3.31
C ARG A 194 -22.99 18.39 3.82
N LEU A 195 -22.49 17.29 4.39
CA LEU A 195 -23.33 16.27 5.04
C LEU A 195 -24.23 16.84 6.14
N ALA A 196 -23.81 17.93 6.80
CA ALA A 196 -24.63 18.62 7.78
C ALA A 196 -25.84 19.37 7.21
N ARG A 197 -25.90 19.57 5.88
CA ARG A 197 -26.97 20.33 5.23
C ARG A 197 -28.13 19.38 4.94
N PRO A 198 -29.35 19.67 5.42
CA PRO A 198 -30.50 18.79 5.18
C PRO A 198 -30.75 18.51 3.70
N ALA A 199 -30.55 19.49 2.81
CA ALA A 199 -30.75 19.32 1.37
C ALA A 199 -29.73 18.36 0.72
N ASP A 200 -28.53 18.22 1.28
CA ASP A 200 -27.49 17.35 0.74
C ASP A 200 -27.56 15.93 1.36
N ALA A 201 -28.07 15.79 2.59
CA ALA A 201 -28.06 14.54 3.35
C ALA A 201 -29.44 13.88 3.58
N ALA A 202 -30.52 14.46 3.04
CA ALA A 202 -31.90 13.95 3.22
C ALA A 202 -32.09 12.51 2.74
N ASP A 203 -31.39 12.13 1.68
CA ASP A 203 -31.55 10.85 1.00
C ASP A 203 -30.61 9.75 1.55
N ILE A 204 -29.80 10.08 2.57
CA ILE A 204 -28.91 9.12 3.22
C ILE A 204 -29.69 8.35 4.30
N PRO A 205 -29.72 7.01 4.25
CA PRO A 205 -30.40 6.17 5.24
C PRO A 205 -29.60 6.08 6.55
N TRP A 206 -29.53 7.17 7.31
CA TRP A 206 -28.71 7.30 8.53
C TRP A 206 -28.99 6.24 9.60
N ASP A 207 -30.22 5.76 9.72
CA ASP A 207 -30.62 4.68 10.64
C ASP A 207 -30.01 3.32 10.25
N LYS A 208 -29.48 3.19 9.02
CA LYS A 208 -28.79 2.00 8.50
C LYS A 208 -27.31 2.25 8.21
N THR A 209 -26.80 3.44 8.48
CA THR A 209 -25.39 3.81 8.26
C THR A 209 -24.56 3.49 9.50
N HIS A 210 -23.54 2.66 9.33
CA HIS A 210 -22.50 2.37 10.31
C HIS A 210 -21.22 3.10 9.91
N LEU A 211 -20.76 4.03 10.74
CA LEU A 211 -19.65 4.95 10.44
C LEU A 211 -18.40 4.60 11.25
N PHE A 212 -17.28 4.52 10.55
CA PHE A 212 -15.95 4.17 11.04
C PHE A 212 -14.92 5.23 10.59
N TRP A 213 -13.70 5.13 11.10
CA TRP A 213 -12.57 5.95 10.67
C TRP A 213 -11.51 5.12 9.96
N ALA A 214 -11.00 5.63 8.83
CA ALA A 214 -9.89 5.02 8.11
C ALA A 214 -8.56 5.19 8.85
N ASP A 215 -8.43 6.29 9.58
CA ASP A 215 -7.33 6.57 10.48
C ASP A 215 -7.74 7.55 11.58
N GLU A 216 -6.98 7.58 12.66
CA GLU A 216 -7.14 8.54 13.76
C GLU A 216 -5.81 8.81 14.45
N ARG A 217 -5.68 9.99 15.06
CA ARG A 217 -4.53 10.41 15.84
C ARG A 217 -4.72 9.84 17.24
N CYS A 218 -3.66 9.30 17.84
CA CYS A 218 -3.65 8.78 19.21
C CYS A 218 -3.69 9.95 20.21
N VAL A 219 -4.86 10.59 20.31
CA VAL A 219 -5.21 11.73 21.18
C VAL A 219 -6.64 11.57 21.72
N PRO A 220 -7.02 12.29 22.79
CA PRO A 220 -8.41 12.34 23.26
C PRO A 220 -9.42 12.82 22.18
N PRO A 221 -10.68 12.35 22.24
CA PRO A 221 -11.69 12.66 21.22
C PRO A 221 -12.12 14.14 21.18
N GLU A 222 -11.75 14.94 22.18
CA GLU A 222 -11.98 16.39 22.24
C GLU A 222 -10.80 17.19 21.67
N SER A 223 -9.68 16.52 21.36
CA SER A 223 -8.49 17.15 20.80
C SER A 223 -8.81 17.80 19.44
N PRO A 224 -8.30 19.00 19.15
CA PRO A 224 -8.40 19.60 17.82
C PRO A 224 -7.71 18.77 16.73
N ASP A 225 -6.83 17.84 17.11
CA ASP A 225 -6.15 16.93 16.19
C ASP A 225 -6.93 15.64 15.91
N SER A 226 -8.08 15.40 16.56
CA SER A 226 -8.89 14.20 16.34
C SER A 226 -9.75 14.31 15.06
N ASN A 227 -9.67 13.29 14.21
CA ASN A 227 -10.54 13.09 13.07
C ASN A 227 -12.00 12.86 13.51
N TYR A 228 -12.22 12.19 14.64
CA TYR A 228 -13.54 12.06 15.27
C TYR A 228 -14.09 13.43 15.69
N ARG A 229 -13.27 14.25 16.36
CA ARG A 229 -13.68 15.62 16.74
C ARG A 229 -14.10 16.43 15.53
N LEU A 230 -13.31 16.36 14.45
CA LEU A 230 -13.62 17.03 13.19
C LEU A 230 -15.01 16.63 12.67
N ALA A 231 -15.35 15.34 12.69
CA ALA A 231 -16.67 14.86 12.26
C ALA A 231 -17.80 15.35 13.16
N VAL A 232 -17.61 15.34 14.48
CA VAL A 232 -18.58 15.87 15.46
C VAL A 232 -18.86 17.35 15.19
N ASP A 233 -17.81 18.16 15.12
CA ASP A 233 -17.91 19.61 14.94
C ASP A 233 -18.50 20.01 13.58
N THR A 234 -18.50 19.11 12.60
CA THR A 234 -18.92 19.43 11.23
C THR A 234 -20.27 18.85 10.85
N PHE A 235 -20.58 17.58 11.18
CA PHE A 235 -21.80 16.95 10.68
C PHE A 235 -22.47 15.93 11.61
N LEU A 236 -21.72 15.26 12.49
CA LEU A 236 -22.27 14.12 13.22
C LEU A 236 -23.44 14.53 14.12
N ASP A 237 -23.35 15.69 14.76
CA ASP A 237 -24.42 16.25 15.60
C ASP A 237 -25.61 16.82 14.78
N ALA A 238 -25.45 16.97 13.47
CA ALA A 238 -26.44 17.53 12.56
C ALA A 238 -27.26 16.47 11.80
N VAL A 239 -26.89 15.19 11.89
CA VAL A 239 -27.52 14.09 11.15
C VAL A 239 -28.12 13.05 12.10
N PRO A 240 -29.23 12.38 11.71
CA PRO A 240 -29.92 11.43 12.59
C PRO A 240 -29.28 10.03 12.60
N ILE A 241 -27.95 9.94 12.65
CA ILE A 241 -27.23 8.66 12.79
C ILE A 241 -27.34 8.15 14.23
N PRO A 242 -27.74 6.89 14.47
CA PRO A 242 -27.76 6.33 15.81
C PRO A 242 -26.35 6.31 16.44
N PRO A 243 -26.15 6.82 17.67
CA PRO A 243 -24.82 6.86 18.29
C PRO A 243 -24.12 5.49 18.39
N GLN A 244 -24.89 4.41 18.52
CA GLN A 244 -24.37 3.03 18.58
C GLN A 244 -23.81 2.55 17.23
N GLN A 245 -24.10 3.26 16.14
CA GLN A 245 -23.59 2.99 14.80
C GLN A 245 -22.37 3.85 14.45
N VAL A 246 -21.80 4.57 15.43
CA VAL A 246 -20.57 5.35 15.28
C VAL A 246 -19.44 4.67 16.04
N TYR A 247 -18.49 4.12 15.29
CA TYR A 247 -17.38 3.33 15.79
C TYR A 247 -16.07 4.11 15.66
N ARG A 248 -15.82 5.01 16.62
CA ARG A 248 -14.58 5.80 16.62
C ARG A 248 -13.37 4.98 17.05
N VAL A 249 -12.19 5.40 16.60
CA VAL A 249 -10.94 4.93 17.20
C VAL A 249 -10.79 5.59 18.58
N HIS A 250 -10.44 4.80 19.59
CA HIS A 250 -10.13 5.29 20.93
C HIS A 250 -8.66 5.73 21.02
N GLY A 251 -8.37 6.92 20.48
CA GLY A 251 -7.02 7.49 20.46
C GLY A 251 -6.46 7.84 21.84
N GLU A 252 -7.31 7.88 22.88
CA GLU A 252 -6.96 8.26 24.25
C GLU A 252 -6.22 7.17 25.07
N TYR A 253 -5.96 5.99 24.52
CA TYR A 253 -5.17 4.98 25.23
C TYR A 253 -3.72 5.44 25.43
N ASP A 254 -3.13 5.05 26.58
CA ASP A 254 -1.73 5.35 26.90
C ASP A 254 -0.72 4.74 25.91
N ASP A 255 -1.12 3.68 25.19
CA ASP A 255 -0.34 3.03 24.14
C ASP A 255 -1.15 2.98 22.84
N CYS A 256 -0.57 3.51 21.76
CA CYS A 256 -1.18 3.53 20.45
C CYS A 256 -1.34 2.11 19.86
N ARG A 257 -0.52 1.12 20.25
CA ARG A 257 -0.77 -0.30 19.93
C ARG A 257 -2.09 -0.78 20.49
N ARG A 258 -2.35 -0.48 21.77
CA ARG A 258 -3.61 -0.84 22.42
C ARG A 258 -4.81 -0.17 21.75
N ALA A 259 -4.66 1.04 21.23
CA ALA A 259 -5.69 1.71 20.44
C ALA A 259 -5.96 0.97 19.11
N ALA A 260 -4.91 0.52 18.40
CA ALA A 260 -5.05 -0.29 17.20
C ALA A 260 -5.74 -1.62 17.51
N ASP A 261 -5.26 -2.39 18.50
CA ASP A 261 -5.84 -3.68 18.89
C ASP A 261 -7.32 -3.56 19.30
N ALA A 262 -7.68 -2.51 20.05
CA ALA A 262 -9.06 -2.25 20.43
C ALA A 262 -9.95 -1.89 19.23
N TYR A 263 -9.40 -1.16 18.26
CA TYR A 263 -10.14 -0.83 17.05
C TYR A 263 -10.31 -2.04 16.14
N GLU A 264 -9.30 -2.90 16.03
CA GLU A 264 -9.43 -4.20 15.35
C GLU A 264 -10.53 -5.07 15.98
N ALA A 265 -10.58 -5.16 17.31
CA ALA A 265 -11.66 -5.88 18.00
C ALA A 265 -13.05 -5.28 17.70
N THR A 266 -13.14 -3.95 17.59
CA THR A 266 -14.37 -3.24 17.20
C THR A 266 -14.80 -3.61 15.79
N LEU A 267 -13.86 -3.65 14.83
CA LEU A 267 -14.13 -4.08 13.46
C LEU A 267 -14.60 -5.53 13.42
N LYS A 268 -13.91 -6.45 14.12
CA LYS A 268 -14.29 -7.87 14.18
C LYS A 268 -15.71 -8.05 14.71
N MET A 269 -16.06 -7.34 15.78
CA MET A 269 -17.41 -7.37 16.36
C MET A 269 -18.47 -6.77 15.42
N ALA A 270 -18.21 -5.61 14.83
CA ALA A 270 -19.21 -4.89 14.04
C ALA A 270 -19.51 -5.56 12.70
N PHE A 271 -18.52 -6.22 12.09
CA PHE A 271 -18.67 -6.96 10.83
C PHE A 271 -18.94 -8.45 11.02
N ASP A 272 -18.97 -8.96 12.25
CA ASP A 272 -19.07 -10.38 12.59
C ASP A 272 -18.02 -11.24 11.85
N VAL A 273 -16.77 -10.77 11.83
CA VAL A 273 -15.64 -11.45 11.18
C VAL A 273 -14.74 -12.15 12.19
N GLN A 274 -14.33 -13.37 11.84
CA GLN A 274 -13.45 -14.22 12.62
C GLN A 274 -11.97 -13.96 12.32
N GLU A 275 -11.08 -14.61 13.05
CA GLU A 275 -9.64 -14.51 12.82
C GLU A 275 -9.28 -14.90 11.37
N GLY A 276 -8.44 -14.08 10.72
CA GLY A 276 -8.07 -14.24 9.31
C GLY A 276 -9.11 -13.77 8.28
N GLN A 277 -10.30 -13.33 8.72
CA GLN A 277 -11.28 -12.69 7.83
C GLN A 277 -11.10 -11.17 7.82
N VAL A 278 -11.36 -10.55 6.66
CA VAL A 278 -11.22 -9.11 6.45
C VAL A 278 -12.62 -8.48 6.34
N PRO A 279 -12.93 -7.40 7.09
CA PRO A 279 -14.21 -6.71 6.97
C PRO A 279 -14.34 -6.04 5.60
N CYS A 280 -15.53 -6.12 5.01
CA CYS A 280 -15.82 -5.54 3.70
C CYS A 280 -16.66 -4.27 3.85
N PHE A 281 -16.00 -3.10 3.82
CA PHE A 281 -16.67 -1.80 3.78
C PHE A 281 -17.40 -1.59 2.44
N ASP A 282 -18.57 -0.96 2.48
CA ASP A 282 -19.27 -0.53 1.27
C ASP A 282 -18.58 0.68 0.64
N LEU A 283 -18.09 1.61 1.47
CA LEU A 283 -17.36 2.80 1.03
C LEU A 283 -16.27 3.19 2.02
N ILE A 284 -15.06 3.45 1.52
CA ILE A 284 -14.00 4.12 2.31
C ILE A 284 -13.66 5.46 1.64
N VAL A 285 -13.84 6.56 2.38
CA VAL A 285 -13.51 7.92 1.93
C VAL A 285 -12.13 8.31 2.46
N LEU A 286 -11.19 8.56 1.56
CA LEU A 286 -9.79 8.83 1.85
C LEU A 286 -9.37 10.22 1.34
N GLY A 287 -8.36 10.79 2.00
CA GLY A 287 -7.58 11.90 1.45
C GLY A 287 -6.24 11.41 0.89
N LEU A 288 -5.53 12.29 0.19
CA LEU A 288 -4.17 12.07 -0.29
C LEU A 288 -3.18 13.07 0.34
N GLY A 289 -2.10 12.53 0.92
CA GLY A 289 -0.95 13.28 1.40
C GLY A 289 -0.10 13.88 0.27
N GLU A 290 0.63 14.98 0.54
CA GLU A 290 1.59 15.56 -0.43
C GLU A 290 2.77 14.60 -0.72
N ASP A 291 3.05 13.69 0.21
CA ASP A 291 4.05 12.63 0.16
C ASP A 291 3.47 11.29 -0.35
N GLY A 292 2.21 11.28 -0.81
CA GLY A 292 1.56 10.08 -1.32
C GLY A 292 0.99 9.15 -0.24
N HIS A 293 0.97 9.56 1.04
CA HIS A 293 0.27 8.77 2.04
C HIS A 293 -1.24 8.76 1.81
N ILE A 294 -1.89 7.68 2.23
CA ILE A 294 -3.35 7.56 2.36
C ILE A 294 -3.67 7.07 3.76
N ALA A 295 -4.83 7.45 4.29
CA ALA A 295 -5.16 7.22 5.71
C ALA A 295 -3.97 7.66 6.58
N SER A 296 -3.37 6.74 7.33
CA SER A 296 -2.07 6.97 7.98
C SER A 296 -0.99 5.95 7.57
N LEU A 297 -1.10 5.35 6.39
CA LEU A 297 -0.01 4.58 5.76
C LEU A 297 1.03 5.56 5.20
N LEU A 298 2.13 5.77 5.93
CA LEU A 298 3.15 6.78 5.62
C LEU A 298 4.36 6.17 4.87
N PRO A 299 5.04 6.94 4.00
CA PRO A 299 6.27 6.48 3.36
C PRO A 299 7.31 6.01 4.38
N GLY A 300 7.85 4.80 4.17
CA GLY A 300 8.83 4.19 5.07
C GLY A 300 8.29 3.63 6.40
N ASP A 301 6.98 3.72 6.67
CA ASP A 301 6.38 3.03 7.81
C ASP A 301 6.16 1.53 7.49
N PRO A 302 6.51 0.60 8.40
CA PRO A 302 6.29 -0.84 8.18
C PRO A 302 4.82 -1.20 7.92
N GLY A 303 3.88 -0.38 8.39
CA GLY A 303 2.43 -0.53 8.22
C GLY A 303 1.99 -0.66 6.76
N VAL A 304 2.77 -0.11 5.84
CA VAL A 304 2.54 -0.18 4.40
C VAL A 304 2.62 -1.63 3.87
N SER A 305 3.37 -2.51 4.55
CA SER A 305 3.61 -3.90 4.12
C SER A 305 2.83 -4.92 4.94
N ILE A 306 1.93 -4.48 5.82
CA ILE A 306 1.14 -5.36 6.68
C ILE A 306 0.08 -6.08 5.85
N ALA A 307 0.06 -7.41 5.94
CA ALA A 307 -0.83 -8.28 5.17
C ALA A 307 -1.80 -9.10 6.04
N ASP A 308 -1.57 -9.16 7.35
CA ASP A 308 -2.25 -10.09 8.27
C ASP A 308 -3.01 -9.43 9.43
N GLN A 309 -2.95 -8.10 9.55
CA GLN A 309 -3.68 -7.33 10.56
C GLN A 309 -4.67 -6.37 9.90
N LEU A 310 -5.76 -6.04 10.59
CA LEU A 310 -6.79 -5.13 10.08
C LEU A 310 -6.46 -3.67 10.36
N THR A 311 -5.74 -3.43 11.46
CA THR A 311 -5.33 -2.09 11.90
C THR A 311 -3.83 -2.07 12.20
N TRP A 312 -3.23 -0.88 12.18
CA TRP A 312 -1.82 -0.73 12.48
C TRP A 312 -1.54 0.54 13.31
N PRO A 313 -0.71 0.44 14.36
CA PRO A 313 -0.21 1.60 15.09
C PRO A 313 1.00 2.21 14.39
N VAL A 314 0.86 3.47 13.99
CA VAL A 314 1.87 4.26 13.30
C VAL A 314 2.56 5.16 14.32
N PHE A 315 3.87 4.99 14.49
CA PHE A 315 4.66 5.71 15.48
C PHE A 315 5.48 6.82 14.85
N HIS A 316 5.40 8.03 15.41
CA HIS A 316 6.16 9.17 14.91
C HIS A 316 6.97 9.85 16.02
N LYS A 317 8.19 10.30 15.70
CA LYS A 317 9.05 11.00 16.66
C LYS A 317 8.66 12.46 16.87
N THR A 318 8.19 13.13 15.81
CA THR A 318 7.93 14.58 15.79
C THR A 318 6.47 14.96 15.49
N ARG A 319 5.60 13.97 15.26
CA ARG A 319 4.17 14.14 14.97
C ARG A 319 3.41 13.23 15.92
N LEU A 320 2.09 13.39 15.96
CA LEU A 320 1.22 12.50 16.74
C LEU A 320 1.27 11.08 16.18
N ASN A 321 1.32 10.10 17.08
CA ASN A 321 1.10 8.70 16.73
C ASN A 321 -0.33 8.52 16.20
N ARG A 322 -0.55 7.46 15.42
CA ARG A 322 -1.84 7.24 14.75
C ARG A 322 -2.22 5.77 14.73
N VAL A 323 -3.51 5.50 14.58
CA VAL A 323 -4.05 4.20 14.19
C VAL A 323 -4.55 4.32 12.76
N THR A 324 -4.31 3.31 11.94
CA THR A 324 -4.77 3.26 10.55
C THR A 324 -5.38 1.92 10.21
N LEU A 325 -6.34 1.90 9.29
CA LEU A 325 -6.67 0.71 8.53
C LEU A 325 -5.48 0.33 7.63
N THR A 326 -5.24 -0.97 7.49
CA THR A 326 -4.14 -1.54 6.70
C THR A 326 -4.55 -1.77 5.24
N ALA A 327 -3.57 -2.07 4.38
CA ALA A 327 -3.81 -2.37 2.97
C ALA A 327 -4.85 -3.49 2.74
N PRO A 328 -4.86 -4.62 3.48
CA PRO A 328 -5.90 -5.64 3.37
C PRO A 328 -7.32 -5.08 3.52
N VAL A 329 -7.57 -4.24 4.52
CA VAL A 329 -8.90 -3.67 4.74
C VAL A 329 -9.29 -2.69 3.63
N LEU A 330 -8.35 -1.84 3.21
CA LEU A 330 -8.59 -0.89 2.11
C LEU A 330 -8.90 -1.62 0.80
N GLN A 331 -8.14 -2.66 0.47
CA GLN A 331 -8.31 -3.45 -0.76
C GLN A 331 -9.59 -4.31 -0.74
N HIS A 332 -10.06 -4.70 0.45
CA HIS A 332 -11.27 -5.49 0.60
C HIS A 332 -12.56 -4.66 0.54
N ALA A 333 -12.48 -3.33 0.55
CA ALA A 333 -13.64 -2.46 0.36
C ALA A 333 -14.29 -2.67 -1.03
N ARG A 334 -15.61 -2.47 -1.10
CA ARG A 334 -16.38 -2.51 -2.36
C ARG A 334 -16.09 -1.29 -3.23
N THR A 335 -15.92 -0.13 -2.61
CA THR A 335 -15.61 1.12 -3.30
C THR A 335 -14.73 1.99 -2.41
N LEU A 336 -13.75 2.64 -3.02
CA LEU A 336 -12.95 3.68 -2.37
C LEU A 336 -13.17 5.01 -3.07
N LEU A 337 -13.31 6.07 -2.28
CA LEU A 337 -13.41 7.44 -2.77
C LEU A 337 -12.19 8.22 -2.29
N VAL A 338 -11.28 8.55 -3.20
CA VAL A 338 -10.09 9.36 -2.88
C VAL A 338 -10.34 10.79 -3.29
N MET A 339 -10.43 11.68 -2.30
CA MET A 339 -10.66 13.11 -2.50
C MET A 339 -9.33 13.87 -2.48
N VAL A 340 -9.03 14.58 -3.57
CA VAL A 340 -7.79 15.33 -3.73
C VAL A 340 -8.09 16.76 -4.19
N SER A 341 -7.63 17.75 -3.44
CA SER A 341 -7.91 19.14 -3.74
C SER A 341 -6.72 20.03 -3.35
N GLY A 342 -6.48 21.05 -4.16
CA GLY A 342 -5.45 22.06 -3.94
C GLY A 342 -4.19 21.86 -4.76
N LEU A 343 -3.54 22.98 -5.09
CA LEU A 343 -2.32 23.03 -5.90
C LEU A 343 -1.14 22.26 -5.26
N ASP A 344 -1.10 22.20 -3.93
CA ASP A 344 -0.13 21.41 -3.16
C ASP A 344 -0.15 19.92 -3.49
N LYS A 345 -1.25 19.43 -4.08
CA LYS A 345 -1.41 18.02 -4.47
C LYS A 345 -1.01 17.73 -5.92
N ALA A 346 -0.80 18.75 -6.75
CA ALA A 346 -0.61 18.56 -8.19
C ALA A 346 0.60 17.65 -8.52
N GLN A 347 1.72 17.85 -7.82
CA GLN A 347 2.93 17.07 -8.08
C GLN A 347 2.77 15.59 -7.69
N ILE A 348 2.14 15.32 -6.55
CA ILE A 348 1.96 13.94 -6.11
C ILE A 348 0.95 13.21 -6.99
N VAL A 349 -0.13 13.89 -7.40
CA VAL A 349 -1.11 13.35 -8.34
C VAL A 349 -0.44 12.99 -9.67
N GLN A 350 0.30 13.91 -10.29
CA GLN A 350 1.04 13.61 -11.52
C GLN A 350 1.96 12.40 -11.34
N THR A 351 2.69 12.34 -10.22
CA THR A 351 3.63 11.26 -9.93
C THR A 351 2.93 9.91 -9.87
N LEU A 352 1.81 9.82 -9.16
CA LEU A 352 1.03 8.59 -9.00
C LEU A 352 0.46 8.06 -10.33
N PHE A 353 0.06 8.95 -11.23
CA PHE A 353 -0.56 8.55 -12.51
C PHE A 353 0.44 8.40 -13.67
N SER A 354 1.68 8.86 -13.51
CA SER A 354 2.69 8.87 -14.59
C SER A 354 3.91 7.99 -14.30
N SER A 355 4.05 7.46 -13.09
CA SER A 355 5.21 6.67 -12.67
C SER A 355 4.82 5.21 -12.40
N PRO A 356 5.77 4.26 -12.49
CA PRO A 356 5.55 2.91 -12.00
C PRO A 356 5.16 2.89 -10.51
N PRO A 357 4.26 1.99 -10.08
CA PRO A 357 3.92 1.83 -8.68
C PRO A 357 5.12 1.53 -7.77
N ASP A 358 5.28 2.33 -6.72
CA ASP A 358 6.26 2.15 -5.64
C ASP A 358 5.58 2.44 -4.31
N VAL A 359 5.03 1.39 -3.69
CA VAL A 359 4.26 1.45 -2.46
C VAL A 359 5.08 1.96 -1.26
N GLN A 360 6.39 1.69 -1.23
CA GLN A 360 7.26 2.13 -0.14
C GLN A 360 7.50 3.64 -0.17
N ARG A 361 7.62 4.19 -1.38
CA ARG A 361 7.80 5.62 -1.60
C ARG A 361 6.48 6.39 -1.57
N PHE A 362 5.42 5.82 -2.14
CA PHE A 362 4.10 6.43 -2.24
C PHE A 362 3.01 5.42 -1.83
N PRO A 363 2.65 5.37 -0.54
CA PRO A 363 1.70 4.39 -0.01
C PRO A 363 0.33 4.35 -0.68
N ALA A 364 -0.11 5.43 -1.37
CA ALA A 364 -1.32 5.41 -2.20
C ALA A 364 -1.34 4.27 -3.23
N TYR A 365 -0.17 3.78 -3.67
CA TYR A 365 -0.08 2.63 -4.56
C TYR A 365 -0.60 1.31 -3.96
N VAL A 366 -0.86 1.22 -2.65
CA VAL A 366 -1.57 0.06 -2.08
C VAL A 366 -2.98 -0.11 -2.67
N LEU A 367 -3.52 0.93 -3.31
CA LEU A 367 -4.83 0.89 -3.96
C LEU A 367 -4.76 0.39 -5.42
N TRP A 368 -3.57 0.30 -6.03
CA TRP A 368 -3.43 -0.10 -7.44
C TRP A 368 -3.96 -1.51 -7.75
N PRO A 369 -3.79 -2.52 -6.88
CA PRO A 369 -4.38 -3.85 -7.09
C PRO A 369 -5.92 -3.85 -7.14
N VAL A 370 -6.56 -2.76 -6.70
CA VAL A 370 -8.04 -2.61 -6.67
C VAL A 370 -8.48 -1.32 -7.35
N ILE A 371 -7.68 -0.80 -8.28
CA ILE A 371 -7.87 0.53 -8.88
C ILE A 371 -9.23 0.68 -9.58
N ASP A 372 -9.82 -0.42 -10.02
CA ASP A 372 -11.16 -0.51 -10.62
C ASP A 372 -12.28 -0.14 -9.63
N LYS A 373 -12.03 -0.32 -8.33
CA LYS A 373 -12.92 0.06 -7.22
C LYS A 373 -12.69 1.48 -6.70
N VAL A 374 -11.64 2.15 -7.17
CA VAL A 374 -11.23 3.47 -6.69
C VAL A 374 -11.79 4.56 -7.60
N LEU A 375 -12.57 5.46 -7.02
CA LEU A 375 -12.97 6.72 -7.63
C LEU A 375 -12.08 7.85 -7.10
N TRP A 376 -11.28 8.43 -8.00
CA TRP A 376 -10.47 9.61 -7.71
C TRP A 376 -11.26 10.87 -8.05
N LEU A 377 -11.69 11.61 -7.02
CA LEU A 377 -12.27 12.94 -7.18
C LEU A 377 -11.17 13.97 -6.98
N ILE A 378 -10.86 14.72 -8.04
CA ILE A 378 -9.74 15.66 -8.07
C ILE A 378 -10.24 17.02 -8.54
N ASP A 379 -9.87 18.11 -7.87
CA ASP A 379 -10.20 19.45 -8.36
C ASP A 379 -9.22 19.92 -9.45
N ASP A 380 -9.54 21.04 -10.10
CA ASP A 380 -8.72 21.55 -11.22
C ASP A 380 -7.29 21.92 -10.78
N GLN A 381 -7.11 22.34 -9.52
CA GLN A 381 -5.79 22.70 -9.00
C GLN A 381 -4.91 21.46 -8.79
N ALA A 382 -5.45 20.42 -8.17
CA ALA A 382 -4.76 19.15 -7.95
C ALA A 382 -4.55 18.36 -9.25
N ALA A 383 -5.38 18.58 -10.26
CA ALA A 383 -5.23 17.99 -11.59
C ALA A 383 -4.37 18.83 -12.56
N SER A 384 -3.80 19.95 -12.13
CA SER A 384 -3.14 20.92 -13.02
C SER A 384 -1.90 20.39 -13.77
N LEU A 385 -1.34 19.26 -13.34
CA LEU A 385 -0.18 18.60 -13.95
C LEU A 385 -0.50 17.27 -14.64
N LEU A 386 -1.78 16.89 -14.74
CA LEU A 386 -2.27 15.66 -15.37
C LEU A 386 -2.63 15.80 -16.85
#